data_AF-A0A534LC94-F1
#
_entry.id   AF-A0A534LC94-F1
#
_cell.length_a   1.000
_cell.length_b   1.000
_cell.length_c   1.000
_cell.angle_alpha   90.00
_cell.angle_beta   90.00
_cell.angle_gamma   90.00
#
_symmetry.space_group_name_H-M   'P 1'
#
loop_
_entity.id
_entity.type
_entity.pdbx_description
1 polymer ?
#
loop_
_entity_poly.entity_id
_entity_poly.type
_entity_poly.pdbx_seq_one_letter_code
_entity_poly.pdbx_strand_id
1 'polypeptide(L)'
;MVGSLDSIDEFERTFTKRIQFFIGSLVVGSLFPAGVLAYLFVAFSGTFRAWFLVYIPVEFVWTLVIARWFGRRLKRVRALPRAMRRRLAPSGVGKRPTFVFDNGLVVTSGFQYRMFGSPMGGTLIPTSEEVSGLERGMMRMRPVLRIFRNHGPESLRVRLNSIQKALNARFSSLLVFLPRPSSAPDAQRAPWVASASFTGGFSLLDPDRILQQIDSLAALLKDAVTMARDNRA
;
A
#
# COMPACT_ATOMS: atom_id res chain seq x y z
N MET A 1 30.80 -5.82 -0.93
CA MET A 1 29.82 -5.49 0.13
C MET A 1 29.92 -3.98 0.45
N VAL A 2 29.27 -3.14 -0.36
CA VAL A 2 28.94 -1.72 -0.12
C VAL A 2 27.75 -1.48 -1.06
N GLY A 3 26.54 -1.22 -0.54
CA GLY A 3 25.35 -1.11 -1.42
C GLY A 3 23.99 -1.01 -0.70
N SER A 4 23.94 -1.24 0.61
CA SER A 4 22.71 -1.12 1.39
C SER A 4 22.42 0.30 1.92
N LEU A 5 23.41 1.20 1.91
CA LEU A 5 23.25 2.60 2.34
C LEU A 5 22.68 3.46 1.22
N ASP A 6 23.29 3.41 0.02
CA ASP A 6 22.88 4.23 -1.12
C ASP A 6 21.48 3.89 -1.63
N SER A 7 21.09 2.62 -1.59
CA SER A 7 19.75 2.18 -2.00
C SER A 7 18.66 2.72 -1.05
N ILE A 8 18.88 2.78 0.26
CA ILE A 8 17.87 3.30 1.18
C ILE A 8 17.73 4.82 1.03
N ASP A 9 18.84 5.53 0.86
CA ASP A 9 18.82 6.98 0.66
C ASP A 9 18.20 7.35 -0.70
N GLU A 10 18.44 6.56 -1.75
CA GLU A 10 17.81 6.70 -3.07
C GLU A 10 16.30 6.43 -3.01
N PHE A 11 15.87 5.44 -2.21
CA PHE A 11 14.46 5.19 -1.92
C PHE A 11 13.82 6.37 -1.20
N GLU A 12 14.46 6.88 -0.14
CA GLU A 12 13.96 8.01 0.65
C GLU A 12 13.75 9.25 -0.24
N ARG A 13 14.72 9.52 -1.13
CA ARG A 13 14.64 10.61 -2.12
C ARG A 13 13.52 10.38 -3.13
N THR A 14 13.42 9.20 -3.72
CA THR A 14 12.41 8.87 -4.74
C THR A 14 11.00 8.90 -4.18
N PHE A 15 10.82 8.36 -2.99
CA PHE A 15 9.55 8.36 -2.26
C PHE A 15 9.12 9.78 -1.90
N THR A 16 10.05 10.58 -1.37
CA THR A 16 9.78 11.98 -1.02
C THR A 16 9.41 12.81 -2.25
N LYS A 17 10.14 12.66 -3.35
CA LYS A 17 9.85 13.35 -4.62
C LYS A 17 8.47 13.00 -5.16
N ARG A 18 8.08 11.72 -5.16
CA ARG A 18 6.75 11.29 -5.65
C ARG A 18 5.62 11.79 -4.80
N ILE A 19 5.79 11.80 -3.48
CA ILE A 19 4.77 12.34 -2.58
C ILE A 19 4.64 13.86 -2.76
N GLN A 20 5.76 14.58 -2.88
CA GLN A 20 5.75 16.01 -3.18
C GLN A 20 5.07 16.29 -4.51
N PHE A 21 5.33 15.47 -5.53
CA PHE A 21 4.66 15.56 -6.83
C PHE A 21 3.15 15.33 -6.70
N PHE A 22 2.72 14.30 -5.98
CA PHE A 22 1.30 14.01 -5.77
C PHE A 22 0.58 15.14 -5.03
N ILE A 23 1.20 15.72 -4.00
CA ILE A 23 0.65 16.89 -3.30
C ILE A 23 0.61 18.10 -4.21
N GLY A 24 1.70 18.36 -4.95
CA GLY A 24 1.76 19.43 -5.93
C GLY A 24 0.65 19.32 -6.97
N SER A 25 0.43 18.13 -7.54
CA SER A 25 -0.65 17.90 -8.48
C SER A 25 -2.04 18.07 -7.87
N LEU A 26 -2.22 17.72 -6.59
CA LEU A 26 -3.49 17.87 -5.89
C LEU A 26 -3.79 19.34 -5.61
N VAL A 27 -2.78 20.14 -5.25
CA VAL A 27 -2.90 21.61 -5.08
C VAL A 27 -3.15 22.29 -6.43
N VAL A 28 -2.43 21.92 -7.49
CA VAL A 28 -2.67 22.48 -8.84
C VAL A 28 -4.07 22.10 -9.34
N GLY A 29 -4.49 20.85 -9.10
CA GLY A 29 -5.81 20.37 -9.44
C GLY A 29 -6.94 21.08 -8.70
N SER A 30 -6.75 21.46 -7.43
CA SER A 30 -7.75 22.24 -6.68
C SER A 30 -7.80 23.71 -7.11
N LEU A 31 -6.69 24.28 -7.59
CA LEU A 31 -6.62 25.65 -8.10
C LEU A 31 -7.24 25.81 -9.50
N PHE A 32 -7.30 24.74 -10.30
CA PHE A 32 -7.89 24.78 -11.64
C PHE A 32 -9.37 25.25 -11.66
N PRO A 33 -10.29 24.68 -10.86
CA PRO A 33 -11.66 25.19 -10.79
C PRO A 33 -11.75 26.64 -10.31
N ALA A 34 -10.86 27.08 -9.42
CA ALA A 34 -10.80 28.47 -8.97
C ALA A 34 -10.44 29.43 -10.12
N GLY A 35 -9.51 29.03 -11.00
CA GLY A 35 -9.17 29.80 -12.21
C GLY A 35 -10.32 29.88 -13.22
N VAL A 36 -11.07 28.79 -13.42
CA VAL A 36 -12.26 28.77 -14.28
C VAL A 36 -13.36 29.68 -13.72
N LEU A 37 -13.60 29.63 -12.40
CA LEU A 37 -14.55 30.51 -11.73
C LEU A 37 -14.11 31.98 -11.76
N ALA A 38 -12.82 32.28 -11.68
CA ALA A 38 -12.28 33.64 -11.84
C ALA A 38 -12.52 34.18 -13.26
N TYR A 39 -12.33 33.35 -14.29
CA TYR A 39 -12.63 33.71 -15.66
C TYR A 39 -14.12 33.98 -15.87
N LEU A 40 -15.00 33.08 -15.39
CA LEU A 40 -16.46 33.25 -15.47
C LEU A 40 -16.96 34.46 -14.68
N PHE A 41 -16.30 34.79 -13.56
CA PHE A 41 -16.58 36.00 -12.78
C PHE A 41 -16.32 37.28 -13.57
N VAL A 42 -15.25 37.33 -14.37
CA VAL A 42 -14.91 38.46 -15.24
C VAL A 42 -15.80 38.50 -16.48
N ALA A 43 -16.10 37.34 -17.09
CA ALA A 43 -16.85 37.23 -18.33
C ALA A 43 -18.37 37.40 -18.17
N PHE A 44 -18.95 37.01 -17.04
CA PHE A 44 -20.39 37.03 -16.78
C PHE A 44 -20.69 37.67 -15.42
N SER A 45 -20.58 39.00 -15.36
CA SER A 45 -20.76 39.78 -14.13
C SER A 45 -22.22 39.77 -13.68
N GLY A 46 -22.49 39.18 -12.51
CA GLY A 46 -23.82 39.13 -11.90
C GLY A 46 -24.07 37.80 -11.18
N THR A 47 -24.30 36.73 -11.95
CA THR A 47 -24.71 35.42 -11.42
C THR A 47 -23.58 34.68 -10.68
N PHE A 48 -22.33 34.85 -11.12
CA PHE A 48 -21.19 34.10 -10.58
C PHE A 48 -20.46 34.79 -9.43
N ARG A 49 -20.82 36.03 -9.08
CA ARG A 49 -20.16 36.81 -8.02
C ARG A 49 -20.34 36.20 -6.64
N ALA A 50 -21.56 35.77 -6.31
CA ALA A 50 -21.85 35.11 -5.05
C ALA A 50 -21.14 33.75 -4.95
N TRP A 51 -21.17 32.95 -6.03
CA TRP A 51 -20.47 31.67 -6.11
C TRP A 51 -18.95 31.83 -5.98
N PHE A 52 -18.35 32.82 -6.64
CA PHE A 52 -16.92 33.11 -6.53
C PHE A 52 -16.51 33.48 -5.11
N LEU A 53 -17.26 34.37 -4.45
CA LEU A 53 -16.97 34.83 -3.09
C LEU A 53 -17.12 33.73 -2.02
N VAL A 54 -17.95 32.72 -2.24
CA VAL A 54 -18.09 31.57 -1.34
C VAL A 54 -17.10 30.45 -1.67
N TYR A 55 -16.93 30.15 -2.97
CA TYR A 55 -16.11 29.03 -3.41
C TYR A 55 -14.62 29.23 -3.12
N ILE A 56 -14.08 30.42 -3.38
CA ILE A 56 -12.65 30.72 -3.16
C ILE A 56 -12.22 30.51 -1.70
N PRO A 57 -12.87 31.11 -0.68
CA PRO A 57 -12.46 30.90 0.71
C PRO A 57 -12.68 29.47 1.17
N VAL A 58 -13.76 28.80 0.73
CA VAL A 58 -13.99 27.38 1.05
C VAL A 58 -12.87 26.51 0.48
N GLU A 59 -12.50 26.71 -0.79
CA GLU A 59 -11.40 25.95 -1.39
C GLU A 59 -10.05 26.28 -0.79
N PHE A 60 -9.82 27.54 -0.42
CA PHE A 60 -8.56 27.92 0.21
C PHE A 60 -8.42 27.26 1.59
N VAL A 61 -9.48 27.28 2.41
CA VAL A 61 -9.51 26.61 3.71
C VAL A 61 -9.39 25.09 3.54
N TRP A 62 -10.11 24.50 2.58
CA TRP A 62 -10.06 23.08 2.28
C TRP A 62 -8.65 22.63 1.84
N THR A 63 -8.06 23.34 0.89
CA THR A 63 -6.70 23.12 0.39
C THR A 63 -5.68 23.27 1.53
N LEU A 64 -5.82 24.28 2.40
CA LEU A 64 -4.92 24.47 3.54
C LEU A 64 -5.03 23.33 4.56
N VAL A 65 -6.25 22.88 4.88
CA VAL A 65 -6.51 21.76 5.78
C VAL A 65 -5.90 20.48 5.21
N ILE A 66 -6.13 20.20 3.92
CA ILE A 66 -5.55 19.06 3.22
C ILE A 66 -4.02 19.15 3.23
N ALA A 67 -3.43 20.29 2.86
CA ALA A 67 -1.99 20.48 2.82
C ALA A 67 -1.36 20.31 4.21
N ARG A 68 -1.97 20.85 5.27
CA ARG A 68 -1.49 20.69 6.66
C ARG A 68 -1.63 19.25 7.14
N TRP A 69 -2.74 18.59 6.80
CA TRP A 69 -2.99 17.19 7.13
C TRP A 69 -1.99 16.25 6.43
N PHE A 70 -1.78 16.44 5.13
CA PHE A 70 -0.77 15.72 4.34
C PHE A 70 0.65 16.04 4.81
N GLY A 71 0.98 17.29 5.10
CA GLY A 71 2.30 17.69 5.58
C GLY A 71 2.68 17.02 6.91
N ARG A 72 1.74 16.92 7.86
CA ARG A 72 1.93 16.15 9.09
C ARG A 72 2.10 14.65 8.80
N ARG A 73 1.35 14.10 7.86
CA ARG A 73 1.50 12.71 7.43
C ARG A 73 2.85 12.44 6.79
N LEU A 74 3.31 13.31 5.88
CA LEU A 74 4.62 13.19 5.22
C LEU A 74 5.75 13.05 6.21
N LYS A 75 5.75 13.84 7.28
CA LYS A 75 6.79 13.77 8.30
C LYS A 75 6.89 12.38 8.93
N ARG A 76 5.74 11.73 9.18
CA ARG A 76 5.71 10.34 9.66
C ARG A 76 6.15 9.34 8.59
N VAL A 77 5.69 9.52 7.34
CA VAL A 77 6.07 8.58 6.26
C VAL A 77 7.54 8.71 5.86
N ARG A 78 8.16 9.88 6.02
CA ARG A 78 9.61 10.07 5.80
C ARG A 78 10.45 9.35 6.84
N ALA A 79 9.95 9.18 8.06
CA ALA A 79 10.64 8.44 9.11
C ALA A 79 10.51 6.91 8.94
N LEU A 80 9.52 6.45 8.16
CA LEU A 80 9.19 5.03 7.99
C LEU A 80 10.36 4.18 7.46
N PRO A 81 11.05 4.57 6.35
CA PRO A 81 12.14 3.77 5.79
C PRO A 81 13.32 3.63 6.77
N ARG A 82 13.66 4.71 7.49
CA ARG A 82 14.73 4.71 8.49
C ARG A 82 14.40 3.81 9.68
N ALA A 83 13.17 3.87 10.19
CA ALA A 83 12.74 3.04 11.30
C ALA A 83 12.70 1.54 10.91
N MET A 84 12.29 1.23 9.67
CA MET A 84 12.17 -0.14 9.19
C MET A 84 13.48 -0.78 8.73
N ARG A 85 14.54 0.02 8.59
CA ARG A 85 15.84 -0.36 8.03
C ARG A 85 16.41 -1.69 8.54
N ARG A 86 16.28 -1.97 9.85
CA ARG A 86 16.83 -3.19 10.46
C ARG A 86 16.12 -4.48 10.05
N ARG A 87 14.88 -4.38 9.57
CA ARG A 87 14.03 -5.52 9.16
C ARG A 87 13.85 -5.59 7.65
N LEU A 88 14.36 -4.61 6.89
CA LEU A 88 14.30 -4.64 5.43
C LEU A 88 15.30 -5.65 4.88
N ALA A 89 14.87 -6.44 3.91
CA ALA A 89 15.77 -7.29 3.14
C ALA A 89 16.78 -6.41 2.39
N PRO A 90 18.01 -6.90 2.14
CA PRO A 90 19.00 -6.23 1.30
C PRO A 90 18.59 -6.31 -0.17
N SER A 91 17.45 -5.72 -0.52
CA SER A 91 16.93 -5.64 -1.88
C SER A 91 16.97 -4.18 -2.31
N GLY A 92 17.43 -3.92 -3.54
CA GLY A 92 17.58 -2.58 -4.11
C GLY A 92 16.28 -1.76 -4.18
N VAL A 93 16.33 -0.62 -4.88
CA VAL A 93 15.17 0.26 -5.05
C VAL A 93 14.49 -0.02 -6.38
N GLY A 94 13.37 -0.72 -6.34
CA GLY A 94 12.53 -0.90 -7.51
C GLY A 94 11.83 0.39 -7.93
N LYS A 95 11.26 0.41 -9.15
CA LYS A 95 10.53 1.57 -9.72
C LYS A 95 9.30 2.03 -8.92
N ARG A 96 8.86 1.27 -7.91
CA ARG A 96 7.73 1.57 -7.02
C ARG A 96 8.19 1.50 -5.56
N PRO A 97 7.60 2.32 -4.65
CA PRO A 97 7.93 2.25 -3.25
C PRO A 97 7.35 0.95 -2.66
N THR A 98 8.19 -0.06 -2.63
CA THR A 98 7.90 -1.40 -2.13
C THR A 98 8.87 -1.69 -1.01
N PHE A 99 8.36 -2.00 0.19
CA PHE A 99 9.18 -2.47 1.29
C PHE A 99 9.19 -4.00 1.26
N VAL A 100 10.37 -4.60 1.24
CA VAL A 100 10.54 -6.05 1.38
C VAL A 100 11.21 -6.30 2.73
N PHE A 101 10.60 -7.12 3.56
CA PHE A 101 11.12 -7.49 4.87
C PHE A 101 11.91 -8.81 4.80
N ASP A 102 12.79 -8.99 5.78
CA ASP A 102 13.62 -10.19 6.00
C ASP A 102 12.82 -11.50 6.03
N ASN A 103 11.57 -11.45 6.51
CA ASN A 103 10.68 -12.59 6.58
C ASN A 103 9.88 -12.87 5.27
N GLY A 104 10.19 -12.14 4.19
CA GLY A 104 9.54 -12.27 2.87
C GLY A 104 8.20 -11.53 2.75
N LEU A 105 7.81 -10.75 3.76
CA LEU A 105 6.65 -9.88 3.68
C LEU A 105 6.96 -8.68 2.78
N VAL A 106 6.07 -8.40 1.83
CA VAL A 106 6.20 -7.31 0.87
C VAL A 106 5.07 -6.31 1.11
N VAL A 107 5.41 -5.05 1.34
CA VAL A 107 4.43 -3.96 1.46
C VAL A 107 4.51 -3.08 0.24
N THR A 108 3.39 -2.98 -0.45
CA THR A 108 3.25 -2.14 -1.64
C THR A 108 2.40 -0.91 -1.34
N SER A 109 2.20 -0.06 -2.35
CA SER A 109 1.32 1.10 -2.26
C SER A 109 -0.06 0.75 -1.67
N GLY A 110 -0.57 1.62 -0.80
CA GLY A 110 -1.88 1.45 -0.18
C GLY A 110 -1.92 0.48 1.01
N PHE A 111 -0.78 0.20 1.67
CA PHE A 111 -0.69 -0.70 2.84
C PHE A 111 -1.23 -2.10 2.56
N GLN A 112 -0.88 -2.60 1.37
CA GLN A 112 -1.15 -3.97 0.96
C GLN A 112 0.08 -4.81 1.30
N TYR A 113 -0.11 -5.79 2.16
CA TYR A 113 0.89 -6.73 2.63
C TYR A 113 0.77 -8.01 1.83
N ARG A 114 1.87 -8.49 1.25
CA ARG A 114 1.89 -9.66 0.38
C ARG A 114 3.00 -10.61 0.73
N MET A 115 2.78 -11.89 0.44
CA MET A 115 3.80 -12.92 0.44
C MET A 115 3.67 -13.75 -0.83
N PHE A 116 4.81 -14.13 -1.38
CA PHE A 116 4.91 -14.90 -2.61
C PHE A 116 5.50 -16.26 -2.32
N GLY A 117 5.04 -17.27 -3.05
CA GLY A 117 5.63 -18.61 -3.01
C GLY A 117 6.92 -18.71 -3.80
N SER A 118 7.85 -19.52 -3.29
CA SER A 118 9.02 -19.94 -4.07
C SER A 118 8.70 -21.21 -4.88
N PRO A 119 9.16 -21.32 -6.14
CA PRO A 119 9.08 -22.56 -6.92
C PRO A 119 9.76 -23.75 -6.23
N MET A 120 10.80 -23.50 -5.43
CA MET A 120 11.52 -24.53 -4.67
C MET A 120 10.80 -24.97 -3.39
N GLY A 121 9.59 -24.46 -3.14
CA GLY A 121 8.86 -24.65 -1.91
C GLY A 121 9.11 -23.51 -0.90
N GLY A 122 8.14 -23.29 -0.03
CA GLY A 122 8.20 -22.22 0.98
C GLY A 122 7.90 -20.81 0.45
N THR A 123 8.42 -19.82 1.18
CA THR A 123 8.23 -18.37 0.92
C THR A 123 9.39 -17.83 0.10
N LEU A 124 9.07 -17.05 -0.95
CA LEU A 124 10.03 -16.27 -1.73
C LEU A 124 10.27 -14.92 -1.05
N ILE A 125 11.54 -14.50 -0.98
CA ILE A 125 11.94 -13.13 -0.62
C ILE A 125 12.32 -12.43 -1.92
N PRO A 126 11.37 -11.75 -2.60
CA PRO A 126 11.65 -11.16 -3.91
C PRO A 126 12.48 -9.90 -3.77
N THR A 127 13.22 -9.55 -4.83
CA THR A 127 13.79 -8.20 -4.94
C THR A 127 12.67 -7.19 -5.26
N SER A 128 12.89 -5.92 -4.92
CA SER A 128 11.93 -4.84 -5.19
C SER A 128 11.52 -4.71 -6.66
N GLU A 129 12.40 -5.08 -7.59
CA GLU A 129 12.16 -5.03 -9.03
C GLU A 129 11.24 -6.17 -9.50
N GLU A 130 11.46 -7.37 -8.96
CA GLU A 130 10.66 -8.57 -9.22
C GLU A 130 9.21 -8.44 -8.76
N VAL A 131 8.97 -7.70 -7.67
CA VAL A 131 7.61 -7.53 -7.12
C VAL A 131 6.62 -7.05 -8.18
N SER A 132 7.04 -6.16 -9.09
CA SER A 132 6.14 -5.67 -10.15
C SER A 132 5.77 -6.74 -11.19
N GLY A 133 6.65 -7.70 -11.44
CA GLY A 133 6.37 -8.86 -12.29
C GLY A 133 5.46 -9.85 -11.58
N LEU A 134 5.74 -10.14 -10.30
CA LEU A 134 4.95 -11.04 -9.46
C LEU A 134 3.52 -10.51 -9.23
N GLU A 135 3.34 -9.20 -9.04
CA GLU A 135 2.01 -8.55 -8.97
C GLU A 135 1.22 -8.74 -10.28
N ARG A 136 1.89 -8.59 -11.43
CA ARG A 136 1.26 -8.84 -12.75
C ARG A 136 0.90 -10.30 -12.91
N GLY A 137 1.77 -11.22 -12.47
CA GLY A 137 1.50 -12.65 -12.42
C GLY A 137 0.28 -12.99 -11.55
N MET A 138 0.13 -12.33 -10.40
CA MET A 138 -1.00 -12.50 -9.49
C MET A 138 -2.35 -12.18 -10.14
N MET A 139 -2.44 -11.18 -11.02
CA MET A 139 -3.71 -10.85 -11.72
C MET A 139 -4.24 -12.00 -12.59
N ARG A 140 -3.37 -12.93 -13.00
CA ARG A 140 -3.73 -14.12 -13.78
C ARG A 140 -4.10 -15.33 -12.91
N MET A 141 -3.98 -15.21 -11.59
CA MET A 141 -4.29 -16.28 -10.63
C MET A 141 -5.77 -16.26 -10.23
N ARG A 142 -6.23 -17.35 -9.60
CA ARG A 142 -7.59 -17.44 -9.06
C ARG A 142 -7.55 -17.21 -7.54
N PRO A 143 -8.42 -16.36 -6.97
CA PRO A 143 -8.59 -16.29 -5.53
C PRO A 143 -9.27 -17.57 -5.05
N VAL A 144 -8.63 -18.31 -4.15
CA VAL A 144 -9.12 -19.58 -3.60
C VAL A 144 -9.64 -19.40 -2.19
N LEU A 145 -9.01 -18.52 -1.40
CA LEU A 145 -9.49 -18.16 -0.07
C LEU A 145 -9.75 -16.67 0.00
N ARG A 146 -10.92 -16.29 0.52
CA ARG A 146 -11.28 -14.90 0.76
C ARG A 146 -11.76 -14.73 2.18
N ILE A 147 -11.14 -13.81 2.89
CA ILE A 147 -11.45 -13.52 4.28
C ILE A 147 -11.77 -12.04 4.39
N PHE A 148 -12.98 -11.79 4.85
CA PHE A 148 -13.52 -10.48 5.13
C PHE A 148 -14.09 -10.48 6.54
N ARG A 149 -14.54 -9.31 7.01
CA ARG A 149 -15.12 -9.16 8.35
C ARG A 149 -16.14 -10.24 8.71
N ASN A 150 -17.01 -10.60 7.75
CA ASN A 150 -18.12 -11.55 7.96
C ASN A 150 -17.98 -12.85 7.15
N HIS A 151 -16.83 -13.11 6.52
CA HIS A 151 -16.68 -14.25 5.60
C HIS A 151 -15.31 -14.93 5.74
N GLY A 152 -15.29 -16.25 5.56
CA GLY A 152 -14.09 -17.08 5.69
C GLY A 152 -13.93 -17.75 7.08
N PRO A 153 -12.85 -18.52 7.27
CA PRO A 153 -12.60 -19.30 8.48
C PRO A 153 -12.43 -18.42 9.73
N GLU A 154 -13.03 -18.84 10.85
CA GLU A 154 -13.04 -18.06 12.09
C GLU A 154 -11.63 -17.85 12.67
N SER A 155 -10.78 -18.87 12.66
CA SER A 155 -9.40 -18.81 13.19
C SER A 155 -8.56 -17.72 12.52
N LEU A 156 -8.67 -17.58 11.20
CA LEU A 156 -7.97 -16.55 10.43
C LEU A 156 -8.65 -15.18 10.56
N ARG A 157 -9.98 -15.12 10.66
CA ARG A 157 -10.72 -13.87 10.90
C ARG A 157 -10.35 -13.21 12.22
N VAL A 158 -10.27 -13.98 13.31
CA VAL A 158 -9.95 -13.45 14.64
C VAL A 158 -8.56 -12.82 14.64
N ARG A 159 -7.58 -13.49 14.02
CA ARG A 159 -6.21 -12.96 13.89
C ARG A 159 -6.14 -11.73 12.99
N LEU A 160 -6.83 -11.75 11.85
CA LEU A 160 -6.93 -10.58 10.96
C LEU A 160 -7.54 -9.38 11.67
N ASN A 161 -8.59 -9.59 12.47
CA ASN A 161 -9.23 -8.55 13.27
C ASN A 161 -8.31 -8.02 14.40
N SER A 162 -7.54 -8.89 15.04
CA SER A 162 -6.54 -8.48 16.04
C SER A 162 -5.50 -7.55 15.43
N ILE A 163 -4.93 -7.93 14.29
CA ILE A 163 -3.96 -7.09 13.55
C ILE A 163 -4.61 -5.80 13.06
N GLN A 164 -5.85 -5.87 12.56
CA GLN A 164 -6.61 -4.68 12.15
C GLN A 164 -6.70 -3.66 13.31
N LYS A 165 -7.03 -4.12 14.53
CA LYS A 165 -7.11 -3.25 15.72
C LYS A 165 -5.73 -2.70 16.10
N ALA A 166 -4.69 -3.51 16.08
CA ALA A 166 -3.32 -3.08 16.38
C ALA A 166 -2.83 -1.98 15.40
N LEU A 167 -3.09 -2.16 14.11
CA LEU A 167 -2.80 -1.19 13.05
C LEU A 167 -3.77 0.00 13.02
N ASN A 168 -4.81 -0.01 13.86
CA ASN A 168 -5.89 0.99 13.89
C ASN A 168 -6.50 1.22 12.49
N ALA A 169 -6.75 0.14 11.77
CA ALA A 169 -7.35 0.14 10.44
C ALA A 169 -8.87 0.00 10.52
N ARG A 170 -9.60 0.64 9.60
CA ARG A 170 -11.06 0.59 9.55
C ARG A 170 -11.57 -0.65 8.84
N PHE A 171 -10.89 -1.07 7.79
CA PHE A 171 -11.21 -2.27 7.03
C PHE A 171 -9.98 -3.16 6.93
N SER A 172 -10.22 -4.46 6.92
CA SER A 172 -9.23 -5.48 6.63
C SER A 172 -9.80 -6.51 5.66
N SER A 173 -8.96 -7.04 4.79
CA SER A 173 -9.27 -8.19 3.97
C SER A 173 -8.02 -9.04 3.75
N LEU A 174 -8.21 -10.34 3.59
CA LEU A 174 -7.15 -11.28 3.24
C LEU A 174 -7.62 -12.15 2.08
N LEU A 175 -6.76 -12.27 1.07
CA LEU A 175 -7.00 -13.06 -0.13
C LEU A 175 -5.81 -13.98 -0.38
N VAL A 176 -6.08 -15.25 -0.70
CA VAL A 176 -5.06 -16.19 -1.17
C VAL A 176 -5.36 -16.55 -2.62
N PHE A 177 -4.33 -16.42 -3.46
CA PHE A 177 -4.38 -16.69 -4.88
C PHE A 177 -3.52 -17.91 -5.22
N LEU A 178 -4.09 -18.83 -6.00
CA LEU A 178 -3.38 -20.00 -6.52
C LEU A 178 -3.43 -20.01 -8.06
N PRO A 179 -2.43 -20.62 -8.74
CA PRO A 179 -2.46 -20.80 -10.18
C PRO A 179 -3.70 -21.59 -10.62
N ARG A 180 -4.30 -21.18 -11.75
CA ARG A 180 -5.39 -21.96 -12.35
C ARG A 180 -4.81 -23.28 -12.88
N PRO A 181 -5.49 -24.42 -12.68
CA PRO A 181 -4.98 -25.74 -13.09
C PRO A 181 -4.59 -25.82 -14.57
N SER A 182 -5.32 -25.13 -15.45
CA SER A 182 -5.16 -25.16 -16.90
C SER A 182 -4.21 -24.09 -17.48
N SER A 183 -3.51 -23.33 -16.63
CA SER A 183 -2.57 -22.31 -17.13
C SER A 183 -1.24 -22.93 -17.53
N ALA A 184 -0.67 -22.48 -18.66
CA ALA A 184 0.73 -22.76 -18.98
C ALA A 184 1.66 -22.31 -17.82
N PRO A 185 2.75 -23.06 -17.55
CA PRO A 185 3.76 -22.65 -16.59
C PRO A 185 4.34 -21.29 -16.99
N ASP A 186 4.35 -20.35 -16.06
CA ASP A 186 4.84 -18.99 -16.26
C ASP A 186 5.92 -18.72 -15.21
N ALA A 187 7.16 -18.52 -15.65
CA ALA A 187 8.30 -18.30 -14.75
C ALA A 187 8.16 -17.02 -13.92
N GLN A 188 7.32 -16.07 -14.34
CA GLN A 188 7.03 -14.84 -13.59
C GLN A 188 5.85 -15.00 -12.61
N ARG A 189 5.26 -16.20 -12.52
CA ARG A 189 4.12 -16.48 -11.64
C ARG A 189 4.57 -17.29 -10.43
N ALA A 190 4.41 -16.71 -9.25
CA ALA A 190 4.62 -17.43 -8.00
C ALA A 190 3.63 -18.62 -7.87
N PRO A 191 4.04 -19.75 -7.27
CA PRO A 191 3.17 -20.90 -7.04
C PRO A 191 1.96 -20.61 -6.13
N TRP A 192 2.03 -19.54 -5.36
CA TRP A 192 0.94 -19.00 -4.55
C TRP A 192 1.23 -17.54 -4.23
N VAL A 193 0.18 -16.77 -3.97
CA VAL A 193 0.29 -15.39 -3.46
C VAL A 193 -0.74 -15.19 -2.36
N ALA A 194 -0.31 -14.68 -1.21
CA ALA A 194 -1.20 -14.28 -0.14
C ALA A 194 -1.13 -12.76 0.01
N SER A 195 -2.28 -12.11 0.15
CA SER A 195 -2.39 -10.66 0.23
C SER A 195 -3.35 -10.28 1.34
N ALA A 196 -2.89 -9.45 2.28
CA ALA A 196 -3.73 -8.75 3.24
C ALA A 196 -3.75 -7.27 2.92
N SER A 197 -4.92 -6.62 3.01
CA SER A 197 -5.05 -5.19 2.83
C SER A 197 -5.72 -4.55 4.03
N PHE A 198 -5.20 -3.41 4.45
CA PHE A 198 -5.75 -2.62 5.56
C PHE A 198 -5.98 -1.20 5.10
N THR A 199 -7.20 -0.68 5.27
CA THR A 199 -7.57 0.65 4.79
C THR A 199 -8.34 1.45 5.83
N GLY A 200 -8.38 2.78 5.64
CA GLY A 200 -9.20 3.70 6.42
C GLY A 200 -8.70 4.03 7.84
N GLY A 201 -7.44 3.74 8.16
CA GLY A 201 -6.82 4.06 9.45
C GLY A 201 -5.83 5.22 9.40
N PHE A 202 -5.83 6.10 10.42
CA PHE A 202 -4.83 7.18 10.55
C PHE A 202 -3.44 6.66 10.99
N SER A 203 -3.36 5.46 11.58
CA SER A 203 -2.13 4.86 12.11
C SER A 203 -1.45 3.85 11.19
N LEU A 204 -1.93 3.69 9.95
CA LEU A 204 -1.23 2.90 8.92
C LEU A 204 0.13 3.49 8.52
N LEU A 205 0.47 4.68 9.04
CA LEU A 205 1.74 5.39 8.83
C LEU A 205 2.62 5.40 10.08
N ASP A 206 2.27 4.61 11.09
CA ASP A 206 3.01 4.49 12.35
C ASP A 206 4.03 3.33 12.24
N PRO A 207 5.34 3.61 12.12
CA PRO A 207 6.35 2.59 11.85
C PRO A 207 6.43 1.56 12.98
N ASP A 208 6.28 1.97 14.24
CA ASP A 208 6.45 1.07 15.39
C ASP A 208 5.34 0.03 15.43
N ARG A 209 4.10 0.45 15.17
CA ARG A 209 2.95 -0.47 15.09
C ARG A 209 3.08 -1.44 13.93
N ILE A 210 3.56 -0.97 12.77
CA ILE A 210 3.79 -1.85 11.63
C ILE A 210 4.87 -2.88 11.99
N LEU A 211 6.00 -2.43 12.53
CA LEU A 211 7.13 -3.28 12.92
C LEU A 211 6.72 -4.37 13.91
N GLN A 212 5.89 -4.04 14.90
CA GLN A 212 5.36 -5.01 15.86
C GLN A 212 4.45 -6.07 15.24
N GLN A 213 3.84 -5.79 14.08
CA GLN A 213 2.87 -6.69 13.44
C GLN A 213 3.42 -7.44 12.23
N ILE A 214 4.65 -7.15 11.77
CA ILE A 214 5.25 -7.79 10.59
C ILE A 214 5.30 -9.32 10.73
N ASP A 215 5.77 -9.83 11.87
CA ASP A 215 5.91 -11.28 12.08
C ASP A 215 4.54 -11.95 12.22
N SER A 216 3.59 -11.31 12.91
CA SER A 216 2.21 -11.76 13.04
C SER A 216 1.48 -11.81 11.69
N LEU A 217 1.72 -10.81 10.82
CA LEU A 217 1.18 -10.74 9.46
C LEU A 217 1.77 -11.84 8.58
N ALA A 218 3.09 -12.03 8.63
CA ALA A 218 3.75 -13.08 7.85
C ALA A 218 3.24 -14.47 8.27
N ALA A 219 3.09 -14.71 9.57
CA ALA A 219 2.50 -15.96 10.09
C ALA A 219 1.05 -16.13 9.60
N LEU A 220 0.22 -15.10 9.70
CA LEU A 220 -1.17 -15.16 9.24
C LEU A 220 -1.28 -15.52 7.75
N LEU A 221 -0.43 -14.90 6.92
CA LEU A 221 -0.43 -15.15 5.48
C LEU A 221 0.07 -16.56 5.14
N LYS A 222 1.08 -17.07 5.85
CA LYS A 222 1.53 -18.47 5.71
C LYS A 222 0.43 -19.45 6.08
N ASP A 223 -0.22 -19.26 7.22
CA ASP A 223 -1.29 -20.16 7.70
C ASP A 223 -2.49 -20.15 6.75
N ALA A 224 -2.84 -18.99 6.20
CA ALA A 224 -3.89 -18.88 5.19
C ALA A 224 -3.55 -19.64 3.90
N VAL A 225 -2.28 -19.66 3.49
CA VAL A 225 -1.82 -20.41 2.31
C VAL A 225 -1.90 -21.91 2.56
N THR A 226 -1.45 -22.37 3.72
CA THR A 226 -1.54 -23.78 4.13
C THR A 226 -2.99 -24.23 4.08
N MET A 227 -3.89 -23.51 4.75
CA MET A 227 -5.33 -23.82 4.74
C MET A 227 -5.96 -23.78 3.34
N ALA A 228 -5.56 -22.84 2.49
CA ALA A 228 -6.06 -22.75 1.11
C ALA A 228 -5.58 -23.90 0.22
N ARG A 229 -4.42 -24.49 0.53
CA ARG A 229 -3.86 -25.64 -0.18
C ARG A 229 -4.49 -26.94 0.29
N ASP A 230 -4.70 -27.08 1.60
CA ASP A 230 -5.32 -28.27 2.20
C ASP A 230 -6.77 -28.44 1.71
N ASN A 231 -7.52 -27.34 1.56
CA ASN A 231 -8.88 -27.36 0.99
C ASN A 231 -8.94 -27.61 -0.54
N ARG A 232 -7.79 -27.78 -1.21
CA ARG A 232 -7.69 -28.10 -2.64
C ARG A 232 -7.29 -29.56 -2.88
N ALA A 233 -6.74 -30.23 -1.88
CA ALA A 233 -6.50 -31.68 -1.88
C ALA A 233 -7.82 -32.43 -1.72
#